data_AF-A0A6G0WEX4-F1
#
_entry.id   AF-A0A6G0WEX4-F1
#
_cell.length_a   1.000
_cell.length_b   1.000
_cell.length_c   1.000
_cell.angle_alpha   90.00
_cell.angle_beta   90.00
_cell.angle_gamma   90.00
#
_symmetry.space_group_name_H-M   'P 1'
#
loop_
_entity.id
_entity.type
_entity.pdbx_description
1 polymer ?
#
loop_
_entity_poly.entity_id
_entity_poly.type
_entity_poly.pdbx_seq_one_letter_code
_entity_poly.pdbx_strand_id
1 'polypeptide(L)'
;MTLLDHLQQDLDIALTLGAVVTALLAVGFLGWCSYRARKAARIVPRRSSNSYTSNCSVTKSSKPTAINVRYTRDTLPIAGSYIVYTIELSWETKKKVVEKRYSDFDHLFASLKKEMKMLKAPIALPPMPRKSFLFNFDANFLESRRQGLQVFLEFVVRHPVVSEFASVRTFCGM
;
A
#
# COMPACT_ATOMS: atom_id res chain seq x y z
N MET A 1 13.77 -60.47 20.35
CA MET A 1 13.53 -59.06 19.94
C MET A 1 14.17 -58.91 18.59
N THR A 2 13.33 -58.87 17.56
CA THR A 2 13.70 -59.16 16.18
C THR A 2 14.12 -57.88 15.45
N LEU A 3 15.05 -58.00 14.49
CA LEU A 3 15.60 -56.89 13.69
C LEU A 3 14.50 -56.05 13.00
N LEU A 4 13.35 -56.68 12.71
CA LEU A 4 12.15 -56.02 12.19
C LEU A 4 11.54 -55.01 13.19
N ASP A 5 11.61 -55.28 14.50
CA ASP A 5 11.11 -54.37 15.53
C ASP A 5 11.97 -53.09 15.58
N HIS A 6 13.29 -53.23 15.38
CA HIS A 6 14.21 -52.09 15.32
C HIS A 6 13.97 -51.20 14.10
N LEU A 7 13.79 -51.81 12.92
CA LEU A 7 13.50 -51.04 11.69
C LEU A 7 12.13 -50.36 11.74
N GLN A 8 11.14 -51.00 12.37
CA GLN A 8 9.82 -50.41 12.59
C GLN A 8 9.93 -49.18 13.52
N GLN A 9 10.72 -49.30 14.60
CA GLN A 9 10.94 -48.21 15.54
C GLN A 9 11.64 -47.00 14.91
N ASP A 10 12.62 -47.22 14.04
CA ASP A 10 13.32 -46.13 13.33
C ASP A 10 12.38 -45.38 12.37
N LEU A 11 11.46 -46.09 11.71
CA LEU A 11 10.47 -45.50 10.81
C LEU A 11 9.43 -44.65 11.58
N ASP A 12 8.95 -45.15 12.71
CA ASP A 12 8.01 -44.42 13.58
C ASP A 12 8.64 -43.14 14.15
N ILE A 13 9.93 -43.19 14.53
CA ILE A 13 10.68 -42.01 14.99
C ILE A 13 10.81 -40.99 13.84
N ALA A 14 11.22 -41.42 12.65
CA ALA A 14 11.36 -40.54 11.49
C ALA A 14 10.03 -39.87 11.11
N LEU A 15 8.93 -40.63 11.14
CA LEU A 15 7.59 -40.12 10.84
C LEU A 15 7.12 -39.09 11.88
N THR A 16 7.39 -39.36 13.17
CA THR A 16 7.03 -38.45 14.27
C THR A 16 7.82 -37.15 14.21
N LEU A 17 9.13 -37.23 13.96
CA LEU A 17 9.98 -36.04 13.79
C LEU A 17 9.53 -35.20 12.59
N GLY A 18 9.19 -35.82 11.47
CA GLY A 18 8.63 -35.13 10.30
C GLY A 18 7.30 -34.44 10.61
N ALA A 19 6.40 -35.11 11.33
CA ALA A 19 5.12 -34.54 11.75
C ALA A 19 5.30 -33.34 12.69
N VAL A 20 6.25 -33.41 13.63
CA VAL A 20 6.53 -32.30 14.56
C VAL A 20 7.13 -31.10 13.82
N VAL A 21 8.10 -31.31 12.91
CA VAL A 21 8.70 -30.22 12.13
C VAL A 21 7.65 -29.53 11.25
N THR A 22 6.80 -30.30 10.58
CA THR A 22 5.72 -29.73 9.74
C THR A 22 4.69 -28.99 10.57
N ALA A 23 4.31 -29.50 11.74
CA ALA A 23 3.44 -28.80 12.68
C ALA A 23 4.05 -27.48 13.17
N LEU A 24 5.34 -27.45 13.52
CA LEU A 24 6.04 -26.23 13.95
C LEU A 24 6.09 -25.18 12.84
N LEU A 25 6.37 -25.58 11.60
CA LEU A 25 6.35 -24.68 10.45
C LEU A 25 4.94 -24.16 10.16
N ALA A 26 3.91 -25.01 10.25
CA ALA A 26 2.52 -24.62 10.06
C ALA A 26 2.05 -23.63 11.13
N VAL A 27 2.37 -23.88 12.40
CA VAL A 27 2.05 -22.97 13.51
C VAL A 27 2.80 -21.66 13.37
N GLY A 28 4.09 -21.69 13.01
CA GLY A 28 4.88 -20.50 12.71
C GLY A 28 4.28 -19.68 11.55
N PHE A 29 3.85 -20.35 10.49
CA PHE A 29 3.22 -19.72 9.33
C PHE A 29 1.84 -19.14 9.64
N LEU A 30 0.99 -19.84 10.39
CA LEU A 30 -0.30 -19.33 10.86
C LEU A 30 -0.12 -18.17 11.84
N GLY A 31 0.89 -18.23 12.71
CA GLY A 31 1.32 -17.14 13.58
C GLY A 31 1.74 -15.91 12.77
N TRP A 32 2.57 -16.10 11.74
CA TRP A 32 2.99 -15.05 10.81
C TRP A 32 1.83 -14.46 10.01
N CYS A 33 0.95 -15.31 9.47
CA CYS A 33 -0.27 -14.89 8.77
C CYS A 33 -1.18 -14.08 9.68
N SER A 34 -1.39 -14.52 10.92
CA SER A 34 -2.19 -13.81 11.93
C SER A 34 -1.52 -12.52 12.40
N TYR A 35 -0.19 -12.49 12.52
CA TYR A 35 0.59 -11.28 12.83
C TYR A 35 0.47 -10.25 11.71
N ARG A 36 0.62 -10.68 10.45
CA ARG A 36 0.46 -9.83 9.27
C ARG A 36 -0.95 -9.30 9.11
N ALA A 37 -1.97 -10.14 9.34
CA ALA A 37 -3.37 -9.72 9.36
C ALA A 37 -3.65 -8.69 10.47
N ARG A 38 -3.10 -8.90 11.68
CA ARG A 38 -3.22 -7.96 12.80
C ARG A 38 -2.47 -6.65 12.59
N LYS A 39 -1.30 -6.66 11.95
CA LYS A 39 -0.58 -5.43 11.56
C LYS A 39 -1.33 -4.64 10.49
N ALA A 40 -2.04 -5.31 9.58
CA ALA A 40 -2.94 -4.63 8.64
C ALA A 40 -4.14 -3.96 9.35
N ALA A 41 -4.62 -4.53 10.46
CA ALA A 41 -5.67 -3.93 11.29
C ALA A 41 -5.17 -2.85 12.27
N ARG A 42 -3.87 -2.86 12.65
CA ARG A 42 -3.21 -1.89 13.53
C ARG A 42 -2.39 -0.82 12.80
N ILE A 43 -2.69 -0.50 11.53
CA ILE A 43 -2.18 0.75 10.95
C ILE A 43 -2.90 1.90 11.67
N VAL A 44 -2.41 2.23 12.85
CA VAL A 44 -2.49 3.57 13.43
C VAL A 44 -1.93 4.47 12.33
N PRO A 45 -2.62 5.56 11.94
CA PRO A 45 -2.06 6.50 11.00
C PRO A 45 -0.69 6.93 11.55
N ARG A 46 0.38 6.63 10.80
CA ARG A 46 1.70 7.18 11.09
C ARG A 46 1.50 8.69 11.05
N ARG A 47 1.53 9.31 12.24
CA ARG A 47 1.50 10.75 12.44
C ARG A 47 2.74 11.31 11.76
N SER A 48 2.64 11.56 10.46
CA SER A 48 3.49 12.52 9.78
C SER A 48 3.12 13.84 10.43
N SER A 49 3.96 14.26 11.36
CA SER A 49 3.92 15.58 11.99
C SER A 49 4.27 16.62 10.94
N ASN A 50 3.38 16.83 9.97
CA ASN A 50 3.29 18.11 9.31
C ASN A 50 2.20 18.87 10.05
N SER A 51 2.66 19.73 10.96
CA SER A 51 1.88 20.79 11.57
C SER A 51 1.38 21.73 10.48
N TYR A 52 0.25 21.37 9.88
CA TYR A 52 -0.57 22.32 9.17
C TYR A 52 -1.45 22.99 10.21
N THR A 53 -1.17 24.26 10.50
CA THR A 53 -2.07 25.15 11.25
C THR A 53 -3.39 25.22 10.51
N SER A 54 -4.37 24.42 10.93
CA SER A 54 -5.70 24.40 10.34
C SER A 54 -6.55 25.50 10.98
N ASN A 55 -6.45 26.71 10.44
CA ASN A 55 -7.56 27.64 10.43
C ASN A 55 -8.20 27.53 9.05
N CYS A 56 -9.35 26.87 8.89
CA CYS A 56 -10.18 27.10 7.71
C CYS A 56 -11.62 26.61 7.83
N SER A 57 -12.49 27.61 7.79
CA SER A 57 -13.88 27.66 7.36
C SER A 57 -14.31 26.61 6.32
N VAL A 58 -15.48 26.04 6.58
CA VAL A 58 -16.27 25.19 5.68
C VAL A 58 -16.54 25.95 4.38
N THR A 59 -15.70 25.74 3.38
CA THR A 59 -15.95 26.16 1.99
C THR A 59 -16.13 24.88 1.18
N LYS A 60 -17.16 24.85 0.32
CA LYS A 60 -17.48 23.70 -0.55
C LYS A 60 -16.19 23.20 -1.22
N SER A 61 -15.82 21.93 -0.99
CA SER A 61 -14.57 21.33 -1.46
C SER A 61 -14.51 21.42 -2.99
N SER A 62 -13.84 22.44 -3.52
CA SER A 62 -13.56 22.53 -4.94
C SER A 62 -12.57 21.43 -5.30
N LYS A 63 -12.81 20.71 -6.40
CA LYS A 63 -11.87 19.72 -6.91
C LYS A 63 -10.65 20.44 -7.46
N PRO A 64 -9.43 19.88 -7.36
CA PRO A 64 -8.26 20.50 -7.95
C PRO A 64 -8.39 20.55 -9.49
N THR A 65 -8.06 21.70 -10.05
CA THR A 65 -8.05 21.98 -11.49
C THR A 65 -6.94 21.19 -12.19
N ALA A 66 -5.76 21.11 -11.57
CA ALA A 66 -4.62 20.37 -12.10
C ALA A 66 -3.98 19.47 -11.03
N ILE A 67 -3.52 18.30 -11.48
CA ILE A 67 -2.86 17.29 -10.66
C ILE A 67 -1.58 16.90 -11.41
N ASN A 68 -0.44 16.91 -10.75
CA ASN A 68 0.83 16.52 -11.35
C ASN A 68 1.65 15.66 -10.39
N VAL A 69 2.07 14.48 -10.85
CA VAL A 69 2.90 13.54 -10.10
C VAL A 69 4.32 13.54 -10.68
N ARG A 70 5.29 13.86 -9.83
CA ARG A 70 6.74 13.84 -10.12
C ARG A 70 7.46 12.87 -9.20
N TYR A 71 8.66 12.43 -9.59
CA TYR A 71 9.59 11.73 -8.70
C TYR A 71 10.97 12.37 -8.83
N THR A 72 11.71 12.40 -7.73
CA THR A 72 13.05 12.99 -7.68
C THR A 72 14.10 11.89 -7.84
N ARG A 73 15.14 12.14 -8.66
CA ARG A 73 16.28 11.21 -8.88
C ARG A 73 17.56 11.65 -8.18
N ASP A 74 17.51 12.80 -7.53
CA ASP A 74 18.67 13.59 -7.16
C ASP A 74 19.48 12.97 -6.00
N THR A 75 18.99 11.87 -5.42
CA THR A 75 19.68 11.11 -4.40
C THR A 75 20.18 9.79 -4.98
N LEU A 76 21.50 9.59 -4.97
CA LEU A 76 22.10 8.28 -5.19
C LEU A 76 21.42 7.27 -4.24
N PRO A 77 21.03 6.08 -4.72
CA PRO A 77 20.35 5.10 -3.87
C PRO A 77 21.31 4.59 -2.79
N ILE A 78 21.22 5.18 -1.60
CA ILE A 78 21.85 4.66 -0.39
C ILE A 78 21.12 3.36 -0.02
N ALA A 79 21.83 2.38 0.55
CA ALA A 79 21.21 1.13 1.00
C ALA A 79 19.99 1.42 1.91
N GLY A 80 18.83 0.87 1.55
CA GLY A 80 17.56 1.12 2.27
C GLY A 80 16.81 2.40 1.90
N SER A 81 17.30 3.17 0.91
CA SER A 81 16.56 4.32 0.35
C SER A 81 15.30 3.88 -0.42
N TYR A 82 14.39 4.83 -0.65
CA TYR A 82 13.12 4.60 -1.35
C TYR A 82 12.78 5.80 -2.23
N ILE A 83 11.97 5.56 -3.26
CA ILE A 83 11.48 6.63 -4.15
C ILE A 83 10.27 7.32 -3.53
N VAL A 84 10.34 8.65 -3.52
CA VAL A 84 9.23 9.55 -3.14
C VAL A 84 8.61 10.11 -4.41
N TYR A 85 7.28 10.13 -4.44
CA TYR A 85 6.47 10.76 -5.46
C TYR A 85 5.88 12.04 -4.89
N THR A 86 6.22 13.16 -5.50
CA THR A 86 5.71 14.48 -5.15
C THR A 86 4.47 14.75 -5.99
N ILE A 87 3.37 15.03 -5.31
CA ILE A 87 2.05 15.27 -5.89
C ILE A 87 1.74 16.76 -5.73
N GLU A 88 1.61 17.46 -6.84
CA GLU A 88 1.20 18.86 -6.89
C GLU A 88 -0.28 18.93 -7.26
N LEU A 89 -1.09 19.41 -6.32
CA LEU A 89 -2.51 19.68 -6.50
C LEU A 89 -2.71 21.19 -6.62
N SER A 90 -3.32 21.64 -7.71
CA SER A 90 -3.59 23.06 -7.95
C SER A 90 -5.08 23.30 -8.09
N TRP A 91 -5.57 24.30 -7.36
CA TRP A 91 -6.91 24.87 -7.45
C TRP A 91 -6.81 26.30 -7.98
N GLU A 92 -7.94 26.90 -8.31
CA GLU A 92 -8.06 28.32 -8.69
C GLU A 92 -7.35 29.25 -7.69
N THR A 93 -7.52 28.98 -6.39
CA THR A 93 -7.10 29.88 -5.31
C THR A 93 -5.94 29.38 -4.47
N LYS A 94 -5.56 28.10 -4.59
CA LYS A 94 -4.56 27.47 -3.72
C LYS A 94 -3.77 26.39 -4.45
N LYS A 95 -2.55 26.14 -3.97
CA LYS A 95 -1.74 24.99 -4.37
C LYS A 95 -1.39 24.18 -3.14
N LYS A 96 -1.27 22.86 -3.31
CA LYS A 96 -0.85 21.95 -2.26
C LYS A 96 0.11 20.92 -2.81
N VAL A 97 1.17 20.68 -2.07
CA VAL A 97 2.16 19.64 -2.38
C VAL A 97 2.08 18.55 -1.32
N VAL A 98 2.04 17.30 -1.76
CA VAL A 98 2.03 16.13 -0.88
C VAL A 98 3.04 15.13 -1.38
N GLU A 99 3.86 14.61 -0.47
CA GLU A 99 4.86 13.60 -0.79
C GLU A 99 4.41 12.23 -0.30
N LYS A 100 4.45 11.23 -1.19
CA LYS A 100 3.98 9.86 -0.92
C LYS A 100 4.94 8.83 -1.49
N ARG A 101 5.07 7.69 -0.82
CA ARG A 101 5.74 6.51 -1.37
C ARG A 101 4.76 5.69 -2.17
N TYR A 102 5.25 4.85 -3.09
CA TYR A 102 4.41 3.92 -3.85
C TYR A 102 3.50 3.06 -2.95
N SER A 103 4.00 2.60 -1.80
CA SER A 103 3.21 1.82 -0.83
C SER A 103 2.00 2.59 -0.30
N ASP A 104 2.08 3.92 -0.19
CA ASP A 104 0.96 4.73 0.28
C ASP A 104 -0.19 4.74 -0.75
N PHE A 105 0.12 4.72 -2.05
CA PHE A 105 -0.88 4.57 -3.11
C PHE A 105 -1.53 3.19 -3.10
N ASP A 106 -0.75 2.14 -2.83
CA ASP A 106 -1.27 0.78 -2.68
C ASP A 106 -2.25 0.67 -1.49
N HIS A 107 -1.93 1.33 -0.36
CA HIS A 107 -2.83 1.45 0.78
C HIS A 107 -4.10 2.25 0.47
N LEU A 108 -3.98 3.34 -0.30
CA LEU A 108 -5.13 4.11 -0.78
C LEU A 108 -6.02 3.23 -1.65
N PHE A 109 -5.46 2.55 -2.65
CA PHE A 109 -6.20 1.68 -3.57
C PHE A 109 -6.94 0.56 -2.85
N ALA A 110 -6.32 -0.07 -1.85
CA ALA A 110 -6.95 -1.09 -1.02
C ALA A 110 -8.12 -0.51 -0.19
N SER A 111 -7.93 0.67 0.41
CA SER A 111 -8.97 1.37 1.17
C SER A 111 -10.15 1.75 0.28
N LEU A 112 -9.88 2.29 -0.91
CA LEU A 112 -10.88 2.63 -1.91
C LEU A 112 -11.74 1.41 -2.30
N LYS A 113 -11.10 0.27 -2.62
CA LYS A 113 -11.82 -0.96 -2.94
C LYS A 113 -12.75 -1.41 -1.80
N LYS A 114 -12.30 -1.26 -0.55
CA LYS A 114 -13.12 -1.59 0.62
C LYS A 114 -14.32 -0.65 0.75
N GLU A 115 -14.10 0.66 0.62
CA GLU A 115 -15.16 1.68 0.69
C GLU A 115 -16.19 1.50 -0.43
N MET A 116 -15.75 1.28 -1.67
CA MET A 116 -16.62 1.00 -2.82
C MET A 116 -17.48 -0.26 -2.60
N LYS A 117 -16.88 -1.33 -2.05
CA LYS A 117 -17.60 -2.56 -1.72
C LYS A 117 -18.65 -2.33 -0.64
N MET A 118 -18.34 -1.54 0.40
CA MET A 118 -19.30 -1.21 1.47
C MET A 118 -20.49 -0.39 0.93
N LEU A 119 -20.23 0.54 0.01
CA LEU A 119 -21.24 1.39 -0.61
C LEU A 119 -21.98 0.74 -1.80
N LYS A 120 -21.63 -0.51 -2.15
CA LYS A 120 -22.14 -1.22 -3.34
C LYS A 120 -22.04 -0.40 -4.63
N ALA A 121 -20.98 0.42 -4.75
CA ALA A 121 -20.75 1.26 -5.91
C ALA A 121 -19.96 0.48 -6.97
N PRO A 122 -20.52 0.20 -8.17
CA PRO A 122 -19.83 -0.55 -9.22
C PRO A 122 -18.88 0.37 -10.01
N ILE A 123 -17.85 0.90 -9.35
CA ILE A 123 -16.87 1.79 -9.98
C ILE A 123 -15.60 0.99 -10.30
N ALA A 124 -15.23 0.94 -11.57
CA ALA A 124 -13.99 0.33 -12.01
C ALA A 124 -12.82 1.31 -11.77
N LEU A 125 -11.93 0.99 -10.83
CA LEU A 125 -10.70 1.74 -10.64
C LEU A 125 -9.70 1.43 -11.77
N PRO A 126 -8.91 2.41 -12.23
CA PRO A 126 -7.85 2.15 -13.19
C PRO A 126 -6.80 1.20 -12.59
N PRO A 127 -6.10 0.42 -13.44
CA PRO A 127 -5.13 -0.54 -12.97
C PRO A 127 -3.95 0.16 -12.28
N MET A 128 -3.60 -0.29 -11.08
CA MET A 128 -2.40 0.19 -10.41
C MET A 128 -1.14 -0.33 -11.11
N PRO A 129 -0.08 0.48 -11.22
CA PRO A 129 1.19 0.03 -11.79
C PRO A 129 1.74 -1.18 -11.01
N ARG A 130 2.58 -1.99 -11.66
CA ARG A 130 3.08 -3.23 -11.05
C ARG A 130 4.00 -2.95 -9.86
N LYS A 131 3.89 -3.80 -8.83
CA LYS A 131 4.91 -3.92 -7.77
C LYS A 131 6.16 -4.57 -8.37
N SER A 132 7.33 -3.99 -8.13
CA SER A 132 8.60 -4.58 -8.56
C SER A 132 9.33 -5.15 -7.34
N PHE A 133 9.86 -6.36 -7.53
CA PHE A 133 10.63 -7.07 -6.51
C PHE A 133 12.15 -6.95 -6.72
N LEU A 134 12.58 -6.56 -7.93
CA LEU A 134 14.00 -6.58 -8.33
C LEU A 134 14.51 -5.22 -8.83
N PHE A 135 13.71 -4.47 -9.61
CA PHE A 135 14.15 -3.25 -10.30
C PHE A 135 13.37 -2.03 -9.82
N ASN A 136 13.54 -1.63 -8.56
CA ASN A 136 12.77 -0.53 -7.96
C ASN A 136 13.34 0.87 -8.27
N PHE A 137 14.50 0.95 -8.93
CA PHE A 137 15.21 2.21 -9.24
C PHE A 137 15.47 2.42 -10.75
N ASP A 138 15.01 1.51 -11.61
CA ASP A 138 15.16 1.66 -13.05
C ASP A 138 14.34 2.86 -13.57
N ALA A 139 14.93 3.69 -14.42
CA ALA A 139 14.32 4.95 -14.86
C ALA A 139 13.05 4.71 -15.69
N ASN A 140 13.08 3.72 -16.59
CA ASN A 140 11.92 3.37 -17.40
C ASN A 140 10.78 2.84 -16.53
N PHE A 141 11.12 2.00 -15.55
CA PHE A 141 10.17 1.52 -14.57
C PHE A 141 9.55 2.64 -13.72
N LEU A 142 10.35 3.57 -13.22
CA LEU A 142 9.88 4.70 -12.41
C LEU A 142 9.00 5.65 -13.22
N GLU A 143 9.33 5.91 -14.49
CA GLU A 143 8.52 6.75 -15.36
C GLU A 143 7.18 6.09 -15.71
N SER A 144 7.18 4.80 -16.08
CA SER A 144 5.95 4.05 -16.32
C SER A 144 5.05 4.02 -15.09
N ARG A 145 5.65 3.81 -13.90
CA ARG A 145 4.94 3.87 -12.63
C ARG A 145 4.38 5.27 -12.36
N ARG A 146 5.16 6.34 -12.56
CA ARG A 146 4.71 7.73 -12.39
C ARG A 146 3.49 8.03 -13.26
N GLN A 147 3.50 7.61 -14.52
CA GLN A 147 2.37 7.76 -15.44
C GLN A 147 1.13 7.00 -14.96
N GLY A 148 1.29 5.75 -14.52
CA GLY A 148 0.17 4.98 -13.95
C GLY A 148 -0.41 5.62 -12.69
N LEU A 149 0.45 6.15 -11.80
CA LEU A 149 0.03 6.86 -10.60
C LEU A 149 -0.68 8.19 -10.92
N GLN A 150 -0.22 8.92 -11.94
CA GLN A 150 -0.87 10.13 -12.44
C GLN A 150 -2.31 9.83 -12.88
N VAL A 151 -2.48 8.86 -13.78
CA VAL A 151 -3.81 8.47 -14.31
C VAL A 151 -4.73 7.98 -13.18
N PHE A 152 -4.20 7.17 -12.26
CA PHE A 152 -4.95 6.69 -11.11
C PHE A 152 -5.45 7.84 -10.23
N LEU A 153 -4.56 8.76 -9.83
CA LEU A 153 -4.92 9.85 -8.93
C LEU A 153 -5.89 10.83 -9.60
N GLU A 154 -5.69 11.10 -10.89
CA GLU A 154 -6.55 11.95 -11.69
C GLU A 154 -7.98 11.40 -11.78
N PHE A 155 -8.14 10.07 -11.96
CA PHE A 155 -9.44 9.41 -11.87
C PHE A 155 -10.08 9.57 -10.49
N VAL A 156 -9.34 9.22 -9.43
CA VAL A 156 -9.83 9.19 -8.06
C VAL A 156 -10.32 10.57 -7.59
N VAL A 157 -9.57 11.62 -7.91
CA VAL A 157 -9.86 12.98 -7.46
C VAL A 157 -10.96 13.64 -8.30
N ARG A 158 -11.11 13.29 -9.58
CA ARG A 158 -12.17 13.85 -10.42
C ARG A 158 -13.51 13.16 -10.26
N HIS A 159 -13.52 11.87 -9.93
CA HIS A 159 -14.75 11.11 -9.83
C HIS A 159 -15.62 11.60 -8.65
N PRO A 160 -16.88 12.02 -8.88
CA PRO A 160 -17.72 12.71 -7.89
C PRO A 160 -18.01 11.90 -6.63
N VAL A 161 -18.12 10.58 -6.72
CA VAL A 161 -18.33 9.72 -5.54
C VAL A 161 -17.02 9.37 -4.83
N VAL A 162 -15.97 9.03 -5.59
CA VAL A 162 -14.71 8.54 -5.03
C VAL A 162 -13.92 9.66 -4.36
N SER A 163 -13.99 10.90 -4.90
CA SER A 163 -13.32 12.07 -4.32
C SER A 163 -13.78 12.37 -2.88
N GLU A 164 -15.01 11.98 -2.54
CA GLU A 164 -15.61 12.22 -1.23
C GLU A 164 -15.19 11.20 -0.17
N PHE A 165 -14.52 10.13 -0.58
CA PHE A 165 -14.08 9.12 0.37
C PHE A 165 -13.01 9.67 1.31
N ALA A 166 -13.12 9.31 2.59
CA ALA A 166 -12.22 9.77 3.64
C ALA A 166 -10.77 9.36 3.36
N SER A 167 -10.57 8.19 2.75
CA SER A 167 -9.26 7.70 2.32
C SER A 167 -8.58 8.66 1.32
N VAL A 168 -9.31 9.18 0.34
CA VAL A 168 -8.81 10.12 -0.69
C VAL A 168 -8.52 11.48 -0.08
N ARG A 169 -9.45 12.03 0.70
CA ARG A 169 -9.30 13.32 1.37
C ARG A 169 -8.09 13.31 2.28
N THR A 170 -7.92 12.27 3.11
CA THR A 170 -6.75 12.11 3.99
C THR A 170 -5.46 11.96 3.19
N PHE A 171 -5.47 11.21 2.09
CA PHE A 171 -4.28 11.00 1.25
C PHE A 171 -3.79 12.31 0.62
N CYS A 172 -4.70 13.12 0.09
CA CYS A 172 -4.42 14.44 -0.49
C CYS A 172 -4.30 15.55 0.59
N GLY A 173 -4.73 15.25 1.81
CA GLY A 173 -4.97 16.18 2.93
C GLY A 173 -5.93 17.33 2.60
N MET A 174 -7.01 17.02 1.89
CA MET A 174 -8.13 17.94 1.66
C MET A 174 -9.09 17.94 2.85
#